data_AF-A0A7C8ZHB0-F1
#
_entry.id   AF-A0A7C8ZHB0-F1
#
_cell.length_a   1.000
_cell.length_b   1.000
_cell.length_c   1.000
_cell.angle_alpha   90.00
_cell.angle_beta   90.00
_cell.angle_gamma   90.00
#
_symmetry.space_group_name_H-M   'P 1'
#
loop_
_entity.id
_entity.type
_entity.pdbx_description
1 polymer ?
#
loop_
_entity_poly.entity_id
_entity_poly.type
_entity_poly.pdbx_seq_one_letter_code
_entity_poly.pdbx_strand_id
1 'polypeptide(L)'
;WGHHATDKGQLLFDKMDQAIVLVASQVIVQQFQGIAYIATTYSTRLFIDPDINQVDEFQGWYTSTPIVYKVFHWTQRKRLSFLKLEKFLNAKRIKLNEVSDIPNVNHLCVVAYVTDVDMTLPLWYDSCQTCKRKVHDNYCYNCHLHVTEPVARYKVGLTIGDQTGNKKIVAFGEHAEFIIGRP
;
A
#
# COMPACT_ATOMS: atom_id res chain seq x y z
N TRP A 1 -24.75 -3.01 10.32
CA TRP A 1 -24.35 -2.82 8.91
C TRP A 1 -25.25 -1.81 8.18
N GLY A 2 -26.50 -2.11 7.77
CA GLY A 2 -27.52 -1.21 7.15
C GLY A 2 -27.25 0.31 7.06
N HIS A 3 -28.00 1.14 7.81
CA HIS A 3 -27.88 2.61 7.78
C HIS A 3 -26.48 3.17 8.06
N HIS A 4 -25.66 2.44 8.84
CA HIS A 4 -24.26 2.83 9.04
C HIS A 4 -23.46 2.79 7.74
N ALA A 5 -23.72 1.81 6.87
CA ALA A 5 -23.02 1.67 5.60
C ALA A 5 -23.52 2.68 4.55
N THR A 6 -24.82 2.95 4.48
CA THR A 6 -25.37 3.88 3.47
C THR A 6 -25.14 5.33 3.83
N ASP A 7 -25.45 5.74 5.06
CA ASP A 7 -25.54 7.17 5.39
C ASP A 7 -24.21 7.66 5.96
N LYS A 8 -23.71 6.97 7.00
CA LYS A 8 -22.41 7.31 7.59
C LYS A 8 -21.26 6.87 6.68
N GLY A 9 -21.38 5.75 5.98
CA GLY A 9 -20.34 5.27 5.06
C GLY A 9 -20.10 6.25 3.91
N GLN A 10 -21.16 6.77 3.29
CA GLN A 10 -21.02 7.77 2.22
C GLN A 10 -20.40 9.07 2.74
N LEU A 11 -20.86 9.57 3.91
CA LEU A 11 -20.28 10.75 4.53
C LEU A 11 -18.78 10.59 4.83
N LEU A 12 -18.36 9.44 5.35
CA LEU A 12 -16.95 9.13 5.60
C LEU A 12 -16.15 9.04 4.30
N PHE A 13 -16.77 8.54 3.23
CA PHE A 13 -16.15 8.46 1.91
C PHE A 13 -15.91 9.86 1.33
N ASP A 14 -16.89 10.74 1.38
CA ASP A 14 -16.80 12.10 0.85
C ASP A 14 -15.78 12.96 1.64
N LYS A 15 -15.57 12.62 2.91
CA LYS A 15 -14.63 13.30 3.81
C LYS A 15 -13.31 12.56 3.99
N MET A 16 -13.04 11.52 3.18
CA MET A 16 -11.85 10.71 3.34
C MET A 16 -10.58 11.58 3.33
N ASP A 17 -10.58 12.66 2.54
CA ASP A 17 -9.47 13.59 2.35
C ASP A 17 -9.19 14.53 3.52
N GLN A 18 -10.08 14.58 4.50
CA GLN A 18 -10.05 15.58 5.58
C GLN A 18 -9.45 15.05 6.89
N ALA A 19 -8.82 13.86 6.87
CA ALA A 19 -8.20 13.24 8.05
C ALA A 19 -9.14 13.17 9.28
N ILE A 20 -10.39 12.80 9.02
CA ILE A 20 -11.43 12.67 10.04
C ILE A 20 -11.12 11.56 11.05
N VAL A 21 -11.47 11.80 12.32
CA VAL A 21 -11.35 10.79 13.39
C VAL A 21 -12.69 10.13 13.62
N LEU A 22 -12.73 8.81 13.45
CA LEU A 22 -13.90 7.99 13.74
C LEU A 22 -13.75 7.31 15.09
N VAL A 23 -14.60 7.68 16.04
CA VAL A 23 -14.71 6.99 17.33
C VAL A 23 -15.86 5.99 17.24
N ALA A 24 -15.56 4.71 17.51
CA ALA A 24 -16.54 3.64 17.53
C ALA A 24 -16.64 3.03 18.93
N SER A 25 -17.87 2.88 19.43
CA SER A 25 -18.13 2.18 20.70
C SER A 25 -19.07 1.00 20.49
N GLN A 26 -19.01 0.02 21.40
CA GLN A 26 -19.86 -1.19 21.35
C GLN A 26 -19.66 -1.98 20.04
N VAL A 27 -18.40 -2.03 19.59
CA VAL A 27 -17.96 -2.87 18.47
C VAL A 27 -17.59 -4.26 18.95
N ILE A 28 -17.57 -5.22 18.03
CA ILE A 28 -17.06 -6.57 18.31
C ILE A 28 -15.73 -6.77 17.59
N VAL A 29 -14.82 -7.47 18.25
CA VAL A 29 -13.58 -7.96 17.63
C VAL A 29 -13.83 -9.39 17.18
N GLN A 30 -13.59 -9.66 15.90
CA GLN A 30 -13.75 -10.98 15.29
C GLN A 30 -12.44 -11.38 14.61
N GLN A 31 -12.32 -12.66 14.29
CA GLN A 31 -11.16 -13.19 13.57
C GLN A 31 -11.62 -13.98 12.34
N PHE A 32 -11.05 -13.69 11.18
CA PHE A 32 -11.30 -14.42 9.94
C PHE A 32 -9.96 -14.76 9.30
N GLN A 33 -9.73 -16.05 9.02
CA GLN A 33 -8.48 -16.56 8.46
C GLN A 33 -7.22 -16.08 9.21
N GLY A 34 -7.30 -16.03 10.55
CA GLY A 34 -6.20 -15.58 11.40
C GLY A 34 -6.08 -14.06 11.57
N ILE A 35 -6.82 -13.27 10.80
CA ILE A 35 -6.77 -11.80 10.84
C ILE A 35 -7.89 -11.29 11.74
N ALA A 36 -7.52 -10.51 12.76
CA ALA A 36 -8.48 -9.83 13.63
C ALA A 36 -9.06 -8.59 12.91
N TYR A 37 -10.36 -8.40 13.00
CA TYR A 37 -11.06 -7.23 12.45
C TYR A 37 -12.15 -6.76 13.42
N ILE A 38 -12.56 -5.51 13.26
CA ILE A 38 -13.63 -4.89 14.04
C ILE A 38 -14.90 -4.91 13.21
N ALA A 39 -16.00 -5.39 13.79
CA ALA A 39 -17.31 -5.44 13.17
C ALA A 39 -18.32 -4.60 13.95
N THR A 40 -19.26 -4.00 13.20
CA THR A 40 -20.38 -3.26 13.78
C THR A 40 -21.50 -4.22 14.20
N THR A 41 -22.12 -3.93 15.33
CA THR A 41 -23.33 -4.61 15.82
C THR A 41 -24.51 -3.63 15.77
N TYR A 42 -25.69 -4.08 16.21
CA TYR A 42 -26.85 -3.19 16.37
C TYR A 42 -26.63 -2.09 17.42
N SER A 43 -25.83 -2.37 18.46
CA SER A 43 -25.55 -1.39 19.53
C SER A 43 -24.38 -0.46 19.19
N THR A 44 -23.66 -0.70 18.09
CA THR A 44 -22.50 0.12 17.74
C THR A 44 -22.88 1.57 17.55
N ARG A 45 -22.11 2.47 18.18
CA ARG A 45 -22.24 3.91 17.99
C ARG A 45 -20.98 4.43 17.31
N LEU A 46 -21.19 5.21 16.25
CA LEU A 46 -20.13 5.85 15.48
C LEU A 46 -20.23 7.37 15.66
N PHE A 47 -19.15 7.99 16.10
CA PHE A 47 -19.01 9.42 16.29
C PHE A 47 -17.90 9.92 15.37
N ILE A 48 -18.19 10.97 14.60
CA ILE A 48 -17.25 11.55 13.64
C ILE A 48 -16.77 12.86 14.25
N ASP A 49 -15.46 12.98 14.45
CA ASP A 49 -14.78 14.11 15.09
C ASP A 49 -15.51 14.61 16.36
N PRO A 50 -15.77 13.74 17.35
CA PRO A 50 -16.36 14.19 18.60
C PRO A 50 -15.41 15.16 19.32
N ASP A 51 -15.97 16.16 19.97
CA ASP A 51 -15.26 17.14 20.79
C ASP A 51 -14.81 16.50 22.12
N ILE A 52 -13.69 15.77 22.07
CA ILE A 52 -13.04 15.12 23.21
C ILE A 52 -11.52 15.19 23.07
N ASN A 53 -10.81 15.34 24.18
CA ASN A 53 -9.34 15.49 24.20
C ASN A 53 -8.58 14.37 23.46
N GLN A 54 -9.12 13.13 23.45
CA GLN A 54 -8.49 12.01 22.75
C GLN A 54 -8.48 12.20 21.24
N VAL A 55 -9.45 12.90 20.68
CA VAL A 55 -9.49 13.23 19.24
C VAL A 55 -8.39 14.22 18.92
N ASP A 56 -8.22 15.28 19.73
CA ASP A 56 -7.15 16.27 19.56
C ASP A 56 -5.76 15.63 19.68
N GLU A 57 -5.57 14.76 20.68
CA GLU A 57 -4.32 14.01 20.87
C GLU A 57 -4.02 13.12 19.66
N PHE A 58 -5.02 12.39 19.17
CA PHE A 58 -4.88 11.52 18.00
C PHE A 58 -4.61 12.31 16.73
N GLN A 59 -5.29 13.44 16.51
CA GLN A 59 -5.04 14.34 15.38
C GLN A 59 -3.64 14.96 15.47
N GLY A 60 -3.19 15.36 16.66
CA GLY A 60 -1.84 15.86 16.91
C GLY A 60 -0.78 14.80 16.56
N TRP A 61 -0.98 13.55 16.98
CA TRP A 61 -0.12 12.44 16.60
C TRP A 61 -0.15 12.18 15.07
N TYR A 62 -1.34 12.16 14.47
CA TYR A 62 -1.53 11.87 13.05
C TYR A 62 -0.81 12.91 12.17
N THR A 63 -0.96 14.19 12.50
CA THR A 63 -0.36 15.31 11.77
C THR A 63 1.15 15.42 12.01
N SER A 64 1.63 15.12 13.22
CA SER A 64 3.05 15.16 13.56
C SER A 64 3.82 13.94 13.04
N THR A 65 3.14 12.88 12.62
CA THR A 65 3.77 11.66 12.08
C THR A 65 3.93 11.76 10.56
N PRO A 66 5.13 12.13 10.04
CA PRO A 66 5.29 12.48 8.62
C PRO A 66 5.02 11.32 7.68
N ILE A 67 5.15 10.08 8.17
CA ILE A 67 4.90 8.89 7.36
C ILE A 67 3.43 8.61 7.14
N VAL A 68 2.55 8.93 8.10
CA VAL A 68 1.11 8.71 7.94
C VAL A 68 0.58 9.66 6.86
N TYR A 69 0.99 10.92 6.91
CA TYR A 69 0.69 11.91 5.87
C TYR A 69 1.23 11.47 4.48
N LYS A 70 2.48 11.02 4.39
CA LYS A 70 3.07 10.57 3.11
C LYS A 70 2.35 9.35 2.53
N VAL A 71 2.02 8.37 3.37
CA VAL A 71 1.27 7.17 2.96
C VAL A 71 -0.12 7.57 2.46
N PHE A 72 -0.84 8.38 3.22
CA PHE A 72 -2.19 8.82 2.88
C PHE A 72 -2.21 9.63 1.56
N HIS A 73 -1.27 10.57 1.41
CA HIS A 73 -1.14 11.34 0.18
C HIS A 73 -0.75 10.45 -1.03
N TRP A 74 0.09 9.43 -0.81
CA TRP A 74 0.44 8.46 -1.85
C TRP A 74 -0.77 7.62 -2.28
N THR A 75 -1.56 7.13 -1.32
CA THR A 75 -2.74 6.33 -1.62
C THR A 75 -3.80 7.10 -2.39
N GLN A 76 -3.98 8.40 -2.08
CA GLN A 76 -4.85 9.30 -2.82
C GLN A 76 -4.39 9.51 -4.26
N ARG A 77 -3.11 9.87 -4.45
CA ARG A 77 -2.54 10.11 -5.80
C ARG A 77 -2.68 8.89 -6.70
N LYS A 78 -2.55 7.69 -6.14
CA LYS A 78 -2.62 6.43 -6.89
C LYS A 78 -4.04 5.90 -7.09
N ARG A 79 -5.08 6.57 -6.55
CA ARG A 79 -6.48 6.11 -6.59
C ARG A 79 -6.59 4.61 -6.30
N LEU A 80 -5.85 4.15 -5.28
CA LEU A 80 -5.83 2.73 -4.96
C LEU A 80 -7.25 2.28 -4.63
N SER A 81 -7.64 1.12 -5.16
CA SER A 81 -8.92 0.53 -4.77
C SER A 81 -8.93 0.25 -3.27
N PHE A 82 -10.11 0.33 -2.64
CA PHE A 82 -10.29 0.08 -1.21
C PHE A 82 -9.66 -1.26 -0.77
N LEU A 83 -9.81 -2.31 -1.58
CA LEU A 83 -9.18 -3.63 -1.37
C LEU A 83 -7.64 -3.57 -1.34
N LYS A 84 -7.01 -2.74 -2.16
CA LYS A 84 -5.54 -2.56 -2.13
C LYS A 84 -5.12 -1.75 -0.91
N LEU A 85 -5.91 -0.74 -0.54
CA LEU A 85 -5.68 0.09 0.63
C LEU A 85 -5.79 -0.72 1.92
N GLU A 86 -6.84 -1.50 2.06
CA GLU A 86 -7.10 -2.40 3.19
C GLU A 86 -5.95 -3.40 3.37
N LYS A 87 -5.51 -4.05 2.28
CA LYS A 87 -4.36 -4.97 2.32
C LYS A 87 -3.08 -4.27 2.77
N PHE A 88 -2.86 -3.02 2.37
CA PHE A 88 -1.68 -2.26 2.75
C PHE A 88 -1.76 -1.80 4.22
N LEU A 89 -2.89 -1.24 4.65
CA LEU A 89 -3.10 -0.73 6.01
C LEU A 89 -3.13 -1.85 7.05
N ASN A 90 -3.67 -3.01 6.69
CA ASN A 90 -3.74 -4.19 7.57
C ASN A 90 -2.51 -5.10 7.45
N ALA A 91 -1.58 -4.82 6.53
CA ALA A 91 -0.33 -5.58 6.47
C ALA A 91 0.46 -5.35 7.75
N LYS A 92 0.89 -6.44 8.39
CA LYS A 92 1.75 -6.38 9.56
C LYS A 92 2.98 -5.55 9.23
N ARG A 93 3.18 -4.44 9.97
CA ARG A 93 4.40 -3.65 9.89
C ARG A 93 5.50 -4.42 10.60
N ILE A 94 6.58 -4.68 9.88
CA ILE A 94 7.76 -5.39 10.39
C ILE A 94 9.02 -4.60 10.10
N LYS A 95 10.07 -4.86 10.88
CA LYS A 95 11.41 -4.31 10.64
C LYS A 95 12.10 -5.10 9.54
N LEU A 96 13.11 -4.52 8.88
CA LEU A 96 13.81 -5.22 7.80
C LEU A 96 14.43 -6.53 8.26
N ASN A 97 15.08 -6.59 9.43
CA ASN A 97 15.68 -7.84 9.91
C ASN A 97 14.67 -8.99 10.08
N GLU A 98 13.39 -8.70 10.32
CA GLU A 98 12.33 -9.70 10.50
C GLU A 98 11.84 -10.32 9.18
N VAL A 99 12.13 -9.74 8.00
CA VAL A 99 11.58 -10.21 6.72
C VAL A 99 12.07 -11.61 6.33
N SER A 100 13.31 -11.96 6.69
CA SER A 100 13.90 -13.27 6.33
C SER A 100 13.34 -14.44 7.15
N ASP A 101 12.77 -14.15 8.32
CA ASP A 101 12.37 -15.17 9.29
C ASP A 101 10.91 -15.60 9.13
N ILE A 102 10.20 -15.09 8.11
CA ILE A 102 8.77 -15.38 7.90
C ILE A 102 8.58 -16.26 6.67
N PRO A 103 8.51 -17.60 6.82
CA PRO A 103 8.11 -18.46 5.72
C PRO A 103 6.66 -18.14 5.29
N ASN A 104 6.42 -18.10 3.98
CA ASN A 104 5.09 -18.01 3.36
C ASN A 104 4.32 -16.68 3.53
N VAL A 105 4.99 -15.52 3.47
CA VAL A 105 4.29 -14.23 3.40
C VAL A 105 4.12 -13.77 1.96
N ASN A 106 2.87 -13.62 1.52
CA ASN A 106 2.54 -13.05 0.21
C ASN A 106 2.67 -11.51 0.20
N HIS A 107 2.43 -10.85 1.35
CA HIS A 107 2.42 -9.39 1.48
C HIS A 107 2.90 -8.92 2.87
N LEU A 108 3.81 -7.96 2.91
CA LEU A 108 4.35 -7.37 4.14
C LEU A 108 4.54 -5.86 3.97
N CYS A 109 4.45 -5.10 5.06
CA CYS A 109 4.66 -3.66 5.06
C CYS A 109 5.95 -3.33 5.83
N VAL A 110 6.84 -2.58 5.19
CA VAL A 110 8.09 -2.10 5.80
C VAL A 110 8.17 -0.59 5.61
N VAL A 111 8.72 0.09 6.61
CA VAL A 111 9.10 1.50 6.54
C VAL A 111 10.61 1.57 6.46
N ALA A 112 11.12 2.01 5.31
CA ALA A 112 12.55 2.11 5.06
C ALA A 112 12.83 3.26 4.09
N TYR A 113 14.10 3.68 4.04
CA TYR A 113 14.60 4.64 3.07
C TYR A 113 15.26 3.91 1.91
N VAL A 114 15.11 4.42 0.69
CA VAL A 114 15.96 3.98 -0.42
C VAL A 114 17.37 4.52 -0.15
N THR A 115 18.33 3.62 0.03
CA THR A 115 19.73 3.97 0.31
C THR A 115 20.62 3.86 -0.91
N ASP A 116 20.26 3.02 -1.89
CA ASP A 116 21.00 2.84 -3.13
C ASP A 116 20.08 2.39 -4.27
N VAL A 117 20.44 2.76 -5.50
CA VAL A 117 19.78 2.33 -6.74
C VAL A 117 20.78 1.51 -7.55
N ASP A 118 20.45 0.25 -7.79
CA ASP A 118 21.31 -0.66 -8.55
C ASP A 118 21.28 -0.29 -10.03
N MET A 119 22.33 0.41 -10.47
CA MET A 119 22.55 0.80 -11.86
C MET A 119 23.47 -0.16 -12.62
N THR A 120 23.80 -1.33 -12.05
CA THR A 120 24.67 -2.32 -12.73
C THR A 120 23.99 -3.02 -13.89
N LEU A 121 22.65 -3.07 -13.89
CA LEU A 121 21.83 -3.63 -14.96
C LEU A 121 20.92 -2.55 -15.56
N PRO A 122 20.48 -2.70 -16.81
CA PRO A 122 19.48 -1.82 -17.40
C PRO A 122 18.24 -1.70 -16.50
N LEU A 123 17.80 -0.46 -16.29
CA LEU A 123 16.64 -0.15 -15.45
C LEU A 123 15.30 -0.52 -16.09
N TRP A 124 15.32 -1.02 -17.33
CA TRP A 124 14.13 -1.42 -18.07
C TRP A 124 14.35 -2.74 -18.80
N TYR A 125 13.24 -3.36 -19.20
CA TYR A 125 13.22 -4.52 -20.08
C TYR A 125 12.11 -4.39 -21.11
N ASP A 126 12.32 -4.97 -22.29
CA ASP A 126 11.31 -5.04 -23.33
C ASP A 126 10.22 -6.03 -22.96
N SER A 127 8.97 -5.61 -23.06
CA SER A 127 7.81 -6.38 -22.62
C SER A 127 6.74 -6.52 -23.69
N CYS A 128 5.98 -7.61 -23.61
CA CYS A 128 4.85 -7.86 -24.48
C CYS A 128 3.69 -6.92 -24.14
N GLN A 129 3.09 -6.28 -25.15
CA GLN A 129 1.94 -5.39 -24.96
C GLN A 129 0.75 -6.11 -24.29
N THR A 130 0.52 -7.39 -24.63
CA THR A 130 -0.61 -8.18 -24.14
C THR A 130 -0.41 -8.69 -22.71
N CYS A 131 0.70 -9.42 -22.46
CA CYS A 131 0.90 -10.09 -21.16
C CYS A 131 1.89 -9.37 -20.22
N LYS A 132 2.52 -8.28 -20.65
CA LYS A 132 3.50 -7.48 -19.88
C LYS A 132 4.75 -8.23 -19.42
N ARG A 133 4.93 -9.49 -19.83
CA ARG A 133 6.13 -10.28 -19.55
C ARG A 133 7.27 -9.89 -20.50
N LYS A 134 8.50 -10.17 -20.05
CA LYS A 134 9.72 -9.91 -20.81
C LYS A 134 9.70 -10.63 -22.17
N VAL A 135 10.13 -9.91 -23.19
CA VAL A 135 10.33 -10.38 -24.56
C VAL A 135 11.82 -10.66 -24.77
N HIS A 136 12.13 -11.68 -25.55
CA HIS A 136 13.49 -11.95 -26.02
C HIS A 136 13.46 -11.97 -27.54
N ASP A 137 14.30 -11.18 -28.19
CA ASP A 137 14.41 -11.10 -29.66
C ASP A 137 13.05 -10.96 -30.36
N ASN A 138 12.23 -10.03 -29.89
CA ASN A 138 10.87 -9.79 -30.39
C ASN A 138 9.94 -11.01 -30.32
N TYR A 139 10.20 -11.98 -29.44
CA TYR A 139 9.33 -13.13 -29.19
C TYR A 139 8.86 -13.20 -27.73
N CYS A 140 7.55 -13.35 -27.55
CA CYS A 140 6.94 -13.53 -26.24
C CYS A 140 6.62 -15.00 -25.99
N TYR A 141 7.41 -15.66 -25.13
CA TYR A 141 7.19 -17.07 -24.77
C TYR A 141 5.87 -17.36 -24.07
N ASN A 142 5.26 -16.37 -23.39
CA ASN A 142 3.99 -16.57 -22.71
C ASN A 142 2.80 -16.52 -23.66
N CYS A 143 2.86 -15.64 -24.67
CA CYS A 143 1.80 -15.50 -25.67
C CYS A 143 2.06 -16.34 -26.93
N HIS A 144 3.25 -16.94 -27.06
CA HIS A 144 3.70 -17.70 -28.23
C HIS A 144 3.56 -16.89 -29.53
N LEU A 145 3.96 -15.61 -29.50
CA LEU A 145 3.86 -14.71 -30.65
C LEU A 145 5.06 -13.78 -30.77
N HIS A 146 5.31 -13.34 -32.00
CA HIS A 146 6.25 -12.26 -32.28
C HIS A 146 5.63 -10.90 -31.95
N VAL A 147 6.37 -10.12 -31.17
CA VAL A 147 6.01 -8.76 -30.76
C VAL A 147 6.76 -7.80 -31.67
N THR A 148 6.04 -7.12 -32.57
CA THR A 148 6.62 -6.14 -33.51
C THR A 148 7.09 -4.87 -32.81
N GLU A 149 6.38 -4.45 -31.75
CA GLU A 149 6.69 -3.25 -30.98
C GLU A 149 6.72 -3.58 -29.48
N PRO A 150 7.87 -4.02 -28.96
CA PRO A 150 8.02 -4.25 -27.52
C PRO A 150 7.87 -2.93 -26.74
N VAL A 151 7.28 -3.01 -25.56
CA VAL A 151 7.12 -1.86 -24.66
C VAL A 151 8.15 -1.95 -23.55
N ALA A 152 9.02 -0.95 -23.45
CA ALA A 152 9.96 -0.84 -22.34
C ALA A 152 9.21 -0.67 -21.01
N ARG A 153 9.59 -1.45 -20.00
CA ARG A 153 9.05 -1.37 -18.64
C ARG A 153 10.16 -1.33 -17.62
N TYR A 154 10.01 -0.47 -16.61
CA TYR A 154 10.99 -0.40 -15.53
C TYR A 154 11.09 -1.70 -14.73
N LYS A 155 12.34 -2.05 -14.39
CA LYS A 155 12.77 -3.06 -13.43
C LYS A 155 14.00 -2.50 -12.72
N VAL A 156 13.77 -1.86 -11.58
CA VAL A 156 14.82 -1.14 -10.85
C VAL A 156 15.18 -1.94 -9.60
N GLY A 157 16.45 -2.35 -9.50
CA GLY A 157 16.99 -2.88 -8.26
C GLY A 157 17.23 -1.73 -7.27
N LEU A 158 16.80 -1.89 -6.03
CA LEU A 158 16.95 -0.89 -4.97
C LEU A 158 17.52 -1.55 -3.73
N THR A 159 18.35 -0.83 -2.99
CA THR A 159 18.65 -1.16 -1.60
C THR A 159 17.80 -0.25 -0.72
N ILE A 160 17.06 -0.84 0.21
CA ILE A 160 16.31 -0.13 1.24
C ILE A 160 16.92 -0.39 2.61
N GLY A 161 16.93 0.62 3.47
CA GLY A 161 17.52 0.58 4.80
C GLY A 161 16.61 1.16 5.88
N ASP A 162 16.63 0.53 7.05
CA ASP A 162 16.07 1.02 8.30
C ASP A 162 17.11 0.84 9.42
N GLN A 163 16.74 1.17 10.66
CA GLN A 163 17.61 1.03 11.83
C GLN A 163 18.03 -0.42 12.15
N THR A 164 17.45 -1.43 11.49
CA THR A 164 17.76 -2.85 11.68
C THR A 164 18.61 -3.47 10.58
N GLY A 165 18.82 -2.76 9.47
CA GLY A 165 19.70 -3.23 8.41
C GLY A 165 19.25 -2.79 7.03
N ASN A 166 19.80 -3.44 6.01
CA ASN A 166 19.53 -3.17 4.60
C ASN A 166 19.01 -4.43 3.89
N LYS A 167 18.14 -4.26 2.90
CA LYS A 167 17.70 -5.33 2.00
C LYS A 167 17.61 -4.84 0.56
N LYS A 168 17.89 -5.75 -0.37
CA LYS A 168 17.68 -5.53 -1.81
C LYS A 168 16.25 -5.89 -2.19
N ILE A 169 15.60 -5.01 -2.94
CA ILE A 169 14.27 -5.19 -3.50
C ILE A 169 14.29 -4.86 -4.99
N VAL A 170 13.25 -5.25 -5.72
CA VAL A 170 13.07 -4.86 -7.13
C VAL A 170 11.72 -4.18 -7.29
N ALA A 171 11.73 -2.95 -7.79
CA ALA A 171 10.53 -2.22 -8.17
C ALA A 171 10.24 -2.41 -9.67
N PHE A 172 8.96 -2.61 -10.01
CA PHE A 172 8.53 -2.85 -11.40
C PHE A 172 7.51 -1.80 -11.87
N GLY A 173 7.62 -1.43 -13.15
CA GLY A 173 6.68 -0.54 -13.85
C GLY A 173 6.39 0.75 -13.08
N GLU A 174 5.10 1.06 -12.89
CA GLU A 174 4.63 2.31 -12.28
C GLU A 174 5.17 2.61 -10.86
N HIS A 175 5.63 1.58 -10.13
CA HIS A 175 6.21 1.75 -8.80
C HIS A 175 7.65 2.24 -8.92
N ALA A 176 8.39 1.72 -9.90
CA ALA A 176 9.72 2.18 -10.20
C ALA A 176 9.70 3.59 -10.81
N GLU A 177 8.78 3.87 -11.74
CA GLU A 177 8.58 5.21 -12.33
C GLU A 177 8.36 6.27 -11.24
N PHE A 178 7.54 5.93 -10.24
CA PHE A 178 7.25 6.81 -9.10
C PHE A 178 8.51 7.09 -8.25
N ILE A 179 9.33 6.07 -8.00
CA ILE A 179 10.56 6.21 -7.20
C ILE A 179 11.61 7.02 -7.96
N ILE A 180 11.75 6.77 -9.27
CA ILE A 180 12.71 7.48 -10.14
C ILE A 180 12.22 8.89 -10.50
N GLY A 181 10.92 9.15 -10.43
CA GLY A 181 10.31 10.44 -10.75
C GLY A 181 10.16 10.69 -12.25
N ARG A 182 10.18 9.64 -13.08
CA ARG A 182 9.98 9.70 -14.54
C ARG A 182 9.16 8.51 -15.05
N PRO A 183 8.22 8.73 -15.98
CA PRO A 183 7.52 7.66 -16.68
C PRO A 183 8.43 6.92 -17.67
#